data_AF-A0A0C9SUU4-F1
#
_entry.id   AF-A0A0C9SUU4-F1
#
_cell.length_a   1.000
_cell.length_b   1.000
_cell.length_c   1.000
_cell.angle_alpha   90.00
_cell.angle_beta   90.00
_cell.angle_gamma   90.00
#
_symmetry.space_group_name_H-M   'P 1'
#
loop_
_entity.id
_entity.type
_entity.pdbx_description
1 polymer ?
#
loop_
_entity_poly.entity_id
_entity_poly.type
_entity_poly.pdbx_seq_one_letter_code
_entity_poly.pdbx_strand_id
1 'polypeptide(L)'
;MPYYDRNTCMFDIECAVRQQDGTNSPFRISSTISFNDLCNLIAEKLERFPGHVRLHYRLDSDKAKAGAISIQTEVEFKLFKDRMQDLLVPPVLANGKKSSHVMKKVQVFFEDASIDQQSSNPVGNNGGTATRTGGGKQNSSLANTKTDTRLKDLIEDLQQRWKCATHTKGTDAYCYKPSGGGVCFPISHSNLRFWALEIVEGKATIDDKPVTLQFHDAWSRSRSTVQPQLEVPQMGYPGVPPGYRYPLFTPSRHGGQNVKIILLILFNLQVARHLHLVVVCQRHLPTLHVLPVRFLSTLLIGTPQTLTSSLGFHFSTTMHEVARTIKVMPSLDDA
;
A
#
# COMPACT_ATOMS: atom_id res chain seq x y z
N MET A 1 -5.55 -25.95 -30.76
CA MET A 1 -4.78 -25.65 -29.53
C MET A 1 -5.23 -24.29 -29.03
N PRO A 2 -5.83 -24.18 -27.84
CA PRO A 2 -6.28 -22.90 -27.32
C PRO A 2 -5.09 -21.94 -27.22
N TYR A 3 -5.26 -20.74 -27.77
CA TYR A 3 -4.27 -19.67 -27.74
C TYR A 3 -4.03 -19.28 -26.27
N TYR A 4 -2.79 -19.39 -25.81
CA TYR A 4 -2.43 -19.03 -24.45
C TYR A 4 -2.16 -17.52 -24.39
N ASP A 5 -3.15 -16.75 -23.96
CA ASP A 5 -2.94 -15.34 -23.66
C ASP A 5 -2.35 -15.21 -22.26
N ARG A 6 -1.16 -14.62 -22.20
CA ARG A 6 -0.45 -14.35 -20.95
C ARG A 6 -1.35 -13.56 -20.00
N ASN A 7 -2.05 -12.55 -20.51
CA ASN A 7 -2.84 -11.61 -19.72
C ASN A 7 -4.08 -12.23 -19.06
N THR A 8 -4.53 -13.39 -19.54
CA THR A 8 -5.70 -14.10 -18.99
C THR A 8 -5.31 -15.32 -18.16
N CYS A 9 -4.01 -15.63 -18.05
CA CYS A 9 -3.59 -16.78 -17.26
C CYS A 9 -3.83 -16.51 -15.76
N MET A 10 -4.66 -17.36 -15.16
CA MET A 10 -4.80 -17.43 -13.71
C MET A 10 -3.57 -18.12 -13.10
N PHE A 11 -3.05 -17.58 -12.01
CA PHE A 11 -1.97 -18.17 -11.24
C PHE A 11 -2.13 -17.84 -9.76
N ASP A 12 -1.62 -18.72 -8.90
CA ASP A 12 -1.59 -18.49 -7.45
C ASP A 12 -0.24 -17.94 -7.03
N ILE A 13 -0.26 -17.03 -6.06
CA ILE A 13 0.93 -16.43 -5.47
C ILE A 13 1.03 -16.93 -4.02
N GLU A 14 2.13 -17.61 -3.69
CA GLU A 14 2.43 -17.97 -2.31
C GLU A 14 2.94 -16.74 -1.54
N CYS A 15 2.27 -16.44 -0.44
CA CYS A 15 2.49 -15.24 0.33
C CYS A 15 2.74 -15.57 1.81
N ALA A 16 3.32 -14.64 2.54
CA ALA A 16 3.37 -14.67 3.99
C ALA A 16 3.25 -13.24 4.53
N VAL A 17 2.49 -13.06 5.61
CA VAL A 17 2.45 -11.78 6.34
C VAL A 17 3.34 -11.88 7.56
N ARG A 18 4.17 -10.86 7.78
CA ARG A 18 4.97 -10.76 9.00
C ARG A 18 4.12 -10.21 10.15
N GLN A 19 3.91 -11.03 11.17
CA GLN A 19 3.18 -10.68 12.38
C GLN A 19 4.04 -9.82 13.33
N GLN A 20 3.38 -9.23 14.34
CA GLN A 20 4.04 -8.34 15.32
C GLN A 20 5.08 -9.07 16.20
N ASP A 21 4.90 -10.38 16.41
CA ASP A 21 5.85 -11.25 17.11
C ASP A 21 7.08 -11.60 16.24
N GLY A 22 7.12 -11.12 14.99
CA GLY A 22 8.16 -11.39 14.01
C GLY A 22 8.00 -12.73 13.29
N THR A 23 6.96 -13.52 13.58
CA THR A 23 6.66 -14.75 12.86
C THR A 23 6.02 -14.45 11.50
N ASN A 24 6.10 -15.41 10.59
CA ASN A 24 5.51 -15.30 9.26
C ASN A 24 4.27 -16.20 9.17
N SER A 25 3.13 -15.63 8.81
CA SER A 25 1.87 -16.35 8.61
C SER A 25 1.66 -16.62 7.11
N PRO A 26 1.84 -17.86 6.62
CA PRO A 26 1.72 -18.17 5.20
C PRO A 26 0.26 -18.18 4.73
N PHE A 27 0.02 -17.76 3.49
CA PHE A 27 -1.28 -17.80 2.82
C PHE A 27 -1.10 -17.80 1.29
N ARG A 28 -2.17 -17.98 0.53
CA ARG A 28 -2.15 -17.95 -0.94
C ARG A 28 -3.19 -16.96 -1.46
N ILE A 29 -2.86 -16.26 -2.54
CA ILE A 29 -3.78 -15.36 -3.25
C ILE A 29 -3.82 -15.72 -4.73
N SER A 30 -4.97 -15.50 -5.37
CA SER A 30 -5.13 -15.65 -6.82
C SER A 30 -4.70 -14.37 -7.54
N SER A 31 -4.21 -14.47 -8.77
CA SER A 31 -3.94 -13.32 -9.65
C SER A 31 -5.19 -12.47 -9.96
N THR A 32 -6.37 -13.03 -9.74
CA THR A 32 -7.67 -12.33 -9.90
C THR A 32 -8.10 -11.52 -8.68
N ILE A 33 -7.34 -11.54 -7.57
CA ILE A 33 -7.68 -10.78 -6.37
C ILE A 33 -7.68 -9.27 -6.66
N SER A 34 -8.65 -8.54 -6.11
CA SER A 34 -8.68 -7.08 -6.16
C SER A 34 -7.74 -6.47 -5.12
N PHE A 35 -7.33 -5.22 -5.30
CA PHE A 35 -6.49 -4.54 -4.31
C PHE A 35 -7.16 -4.44 -2.94
N ASN A 36 -8.47 -4.14 -2.92
CA ASN A 36 -9.24 -4.04 -1.69
C ASN A 36 -9.33 -5.38 -0.97
N ASP A 37 -9.57 -6.48 -1.70
CA ASP A 37 -9.62 -7.82 -1.10
C ASP A 37 -8.27 -8.24 -0.54
N LEU A 38 -7.17 -7.89 -1.21
CA LEU A 38 -5.83 -8.11 -0.70
C LEU A 38 -5.59 -7.33 0.61
N CYS A 39 -5.98 -6.06 0.65
CA CYS A 39 -5.85 -5.24 1.86
C CYS A 39 -6.70 -5.81 3.01
N ASN A 40 -7.93 -6.22 2.75
CA ASN A 40 -8.82 -6.85 3.74
C ASN A 40 -8.22 -8.14 4.30
N LEU A 41 -7.74 -9.01 3.41
CA LEU A 41 -7.13 -10.29 3.80
C LEU A 41 -5.89 -10.08 4.66
N ILE A 42 -5.01 -9.15 4.28
CA ILE A 42 -3.79 -8.86 5.04
C ILE A 42 -4.12 -8.20 6.37
N ALA A 43 -5.10 -7.31 6.40
CA ALA A 43 -5.58 -6.68 7.63
C ALA A 43 -6.15 -7.73 8.61
N GLU A 44 -6.91 -8.71 8.12
CA GLU A 44 -7.38 -9.85 8.91
C GLU A 44 -6.20 -10.63 9.49
N LYS A 45 -5.17 -10.94 8.68
CA LYS A 45 -3.96 -11.66 9.13
C LYS A 45 -3.12 -10.87 10.14
N LEU A 46 -3.22 -9.54 10.14
CA LEU A 46 -2.54 -8.65 11.08
C LEU A 46 -3.40 -8.27 12.28
N GLU A 47 -4.66 -8.70 12.34
CA GLU A 47 -5.68 -8.26 13.30
C GLU A 47 -5.80 -6.72 13.34
N ARG A 48 -5.82 -6.09 12.16
CA ARG A 48 -5.88 -4.64 11.97
C ARG A 48 -7.06 -4.23 11.09
N PHE A 49 -7.37 -2.93 11.13
CA PHE A 49 -8.35 -2.34 10.23
C PHE A 49 -7.75 -2.14 8.83
N PRO A 50 -8.43 -2.53 7.74
CA PRO A 50 -7.90 -2.43 6.37
C PRO A 50 -7.42 -1.04 5.98
N GLY A 51 -8.16 0.00 6.38
CA GLY A 51 -7.80 1.40 6.10
C GLY A 51 -6.51 1.89 6.78
N HIS A 52 -5.94 1.11 7.71
CA HIS A 52 -4.68 1.44 8.39
C HIS A 52 -3.49 0.63 7.88
N VAL A 53 -3.71 -0.40 7.06
CA VAL A 53 -2.62 -1.24 6.54
C VAL A 53 -1.91 -0.50 5.41
N ARG A 54 -0.62 -0.25 5.59
CA ARG A 54 0.23 0.26 4.51
C ARG A 54 1.01 -0.89 3.93
N LEU A 55 0.54 -1.40 2.79
CA LEU A 55 1.03 -2.63 2.22
C LEU A 55 2.40 -2.46 1.57
N HIS A 56 3.41 -3.11 2.13
CA HIS A 56 4.71 -3.28 1.50
C HIS A 56 4.94 -4.76 1.16
N TYR A 57 5.67 -5.05 0.07
CA TYR A 57 6.07 -6.41 -0.26
C TYR A 57 7.58 -6.57 -0.47
N ARG A 58 8.07 -7.79 -0.23
CA ARG A 58 9.43 -8.24 -0.51
C ARG A 58 9.38 -9.61 -1.16
N LEU A 59 10.33 -9.89 -2.05
CA LEU A 59 10.49 -11.22 -2.63
C LEU A 59 11.60 -11.98 -1.92
N ASP A 60 11.39 -13.27 -1.66
CA ASP A 60 12.42 -14.13 -1.07
C ASP A 60 13.69 -14.20 -1.94
N SER A 61 13.52 -14.10 -3.26
CA SER A 61 14.63 -14.08 -4.22
C SER A 61 15.46 -12.80 -4.15
N ASP A 62 14.87 -11.71 -3.65
CA ASP A 62 15.56 -10.44 -3.57
C ASP A 62 16.53 -10.50 -2.39
N LYS A 63 17.83 -10.27 -2.67
CA LYS A 63 18.86 -10.23 -1.63
C LYS A 63 18.40 -9.29 -0.52
N ALA A 64 18.78 -9.55 0.73
CA ALA A 64 18.41 -8.76 1.93
C ALA A 64 18.58 -7.23 1.82
N LYS A 65 19.28 -6.72 0.80
CA LYS A 65 19.47 -5.30 0.50
C LYS A 65 18.36 -4.66 -0.35
N ALA A 66 17.50 -5.45 -1.00
CA ALA A 66 16.36 -4.89 -1.69
C ALA A 66 15.37 -4.38 -0.63
N GLY A 67 15.11 -3.07 -0.70
CA GLY A 67 14.08 -2.46 0.12
C GLY A 67 12.71 -3.04 -0.18
N ALA A 68 11.80 -2.93 0.79
CA ALA A 68 10.41 -3.26 0.54
C ALA A 68 9.80 -2.29 -0.47
N ILE A 69 8.88 -2.79 -1.28
CA ILE A 69 8.21 -2.02 -2.33
C ILE A 69 6.78 -1.74 -1.86
N SER A 70 6.36 -0.48 -1.91
CA SER A 70 5.03 -0.06 -1.50
C SER A 70 3.96 -0.40 -2.53
N ILE A 71 2.78 -0.78 -2.04
CA ILE A 71 1.55 -0.95 -2.81
C ILE A 71 0.45 -0.16 -2.08
N GLN A 72 0.23 1.09 -2.48
CA GLN A 72 -0.78 1.97 -1.88
C GLN A 72 -1.95 2.22 -2.83
N THR A 73 -1.76 1.94 -4.11
CA THR A 73 -2.73 2.24 -5.16
C THR A 73 -2.99 1.02 -6.05
N GLU A 74 -4.14 1.02 -6.74
CA GLU A 74 -4.47 -0.01 -7.74
C GLU A 74 -3.43 -0.09 -8.85
N VAL A 75 -2.80 1.04 -9.22
CA VAL A 75 -1.76 1.08 -10.25
C VAL A 75 -0.50 0.34 -9.80
N GLU A 76 -0.05 0.58 -8.57
CA GLU A 76 1.08 -0.15 -7.98
C GLU A 76 0.75 -1.63 -7.80
N PHE A 77 -0.49 -1.94 -7.44
CA PHE A 77 -0.95 -3.32 -7.32
C PHE A 77 -0.97 -4.04 -8.67
N LYS A 78 -1.33 -3.35 -9.75
CA LYS A 78 -1.19 -3.86 -11.11
C LYS A 78 0.26 -4.15 -11.46
N LEU A 79 1.19 -3.23 -11.17
CA LEU A 79 2.63 -3.45 -11.38
C LEU A 79 3.16 -4.65 -10.58
N PHE A 80 2.66 -4.84 -9.36
CA PHE A 80 2.94 -6.04 -8.56
C PHE A 80 2.48 -7.31 -9.26
N LYS A 81 1.23 -7.35 -9.77
CA LYS A 81 0.69 -8.50 -10.51
C LYS A 81 1.49 -8.80 -11.78
N ASP A 82 1.81 -7.76 -12.56
CA ASP A 82 2.62 -7.89 -13.78
C ASP A 82 3.99 -8.50 -13.44
N ARG A 83 4.63 -8.02 -12.36
CA ARG A 83 5.89 -8.59 -11.88
C ARG A 83 5.75 -10.03 -11.40
N MET A 84 4.67 -10.40 -10.70
CA MET A 84 4.47 -11.77 -10.23
C MET A 84 4.21 -12.72 -11.40
N GLN A 85 3.49 -12.24 -12.41
CA GLN A 85 3.26 -12.98 -13.65
C GLN A 85 4.57 -13.28 -14.38
N ASP A 86 5.48 -12.32 -14.48
CA ASP A 86 6.82 -12.55 -15.07
C ASP A 86 7.62 -13.63 -14.35
N LEU A 87 7.39 -13.78 -13.04
CA LEU A 87 8.12 -14.72 -12.19
C LEU A 87 7.46 -16.10 -12.03
N LEU A 88 6.15 -16.19 -12.23
CA LEU A 88 5.35 -17.41 -11.99
C LEU A 88 4.80 -18.06 -13.26
N VAL A 89 4.68 -17.29 -14.36
CA VAL A 89 4.16 -17.80 -15.61
C VAL A 89 5.32 -18.08 -16.57
N PRO A 90 5.51 -19.34 -17.02
CA PRO A 90 6.56 -19.68 -17.95
C PRO A 90 6.44 -18.85 -19.23
N PRO A 91 7.56 -18.30 -19.76
CA PRO A 91 7.53 -17.59 -21.02
C PRO A 91 7.12 -18.55 -22.15
N VAL A 92 6.34 -18.01 -23.10
CA VAL A 92 6.00 -18.71 -24.33
C VAL A 92 7.14 -18.50 -25.32
N LEU A 93 7.66 -19.60 -25.88
CA LEU A 93 8.71 -19.56 -26.88
C LEU A 93 8.15 -19.11 -28.24
N ALA A 94 9.01 -18.66 -29.16
CA ALA A 94 8.60 -18.22 -30.49
C ALA A 94 7.82 -19.27 -31.30
N ASN A 95 7.95 -20.56 -30.94
CA ASN A 95 7.20 -21.67 -31.52
C ASN A 95 5.80 -21.87 -30.90
N GLY A 96 5.35 -20.98 -30.01
CA GLY A 96 4.08 -21.09 -29.28
C GLY A 96 4.07 -22.12 -28.16
N LYS A 97 5.16 -22.86 -27.92
CA LYS A 97 5.25 -23.84 -26.83
C LYS A 97 5.65 -23.14 -25.54
N LYS A 98 5.11 -23.61 -24.42
CA LYS A 98 5.51 -23.17 -23.07
C LYS A 98 6.94 -23.63 -22.80
N SER A 99 7.73 -22.76 -22.17
CA SER A 99 9.04 -23.15 -21.65
C SER A 99 8.92 -24.33 -20.68
N SER A 100 9.75 -25.36 -20.84
CA SER A 100 9.82 -26.54 -19.96
C SER A 100 10.69 -26.31 -18.72
N HIS A 101 11.25 -25.11 -18.55
CA HIS A 101 12.06 -24.79 -17.40
C HIS A 101 11.22 -24.85 -16.12
N VAL A 102 11.70 -25.62 -15.14
CA VAL A 102 11.14 -25.64 -13.79
C VAL A 102 11.31 -24.25 -13.19
N MET A 103 10.19 -23.57 -12.93
CA MET A 103 10.21 -22.24 -12.33
C MET A 103 10.61 -22.33 -10.86
N LYS A 104 11.34 -21.32 -10.39
CA LYS A 104 11.67 -21.24 -8.97
C LYS A 104 10.40 -20.96 -8.19
N LYS A 105 10.28 -21.58 -7.02
CA LYS A 105 9.25 -21.23 -6.06
C LYS A 105 9.46 -19.78 -5.61
N VAL A 106 8.48 -18.93 -5.83
CA VAL A 106 8.50 -17.51 -5.43
C VAL A 106 7.58 -17.35 -4.23
N GLN A 107 8.12 -16.78 -3.16
CA GLN A 107 7.37 -16.41 -1.97
C GLN A 107 7.40 -14.89 -1.80
N VAL A 108 6.24 -14.30 -1.57
CA VAL A 108 6.05 -12.86 -1.33
C VAL A 108 5.84 -12.64 0.16
N PHE A 109 6.63 -11.77 0.78
CA PHE A 109 6.43 -11.34 2.16
C PHE A 109 5.75 -9.98 2.17
N PHE A 110 4.63 -9.87 2.87
CA PHE A 110 3.93 -8.62 3.11
C PHE A 110 4.22 -8.09 4.51
N GLU A 111 4.46 -6.79 4.60
CA GLU A 111 4.80 -6.09 5.83
C GLU A 111 3.92 -4.85 6.03
N ASP A 112 3.51 -4.67 7.29
CA ASP A 112 2.94 -3.48 7.92
C ASP A 112 3.87 -2.26 7.93
N ALA A 113 3.87 -1.35 6.94
CA ALA A 113 4.79 -0.20 6.97
C ALA A 113 4.57 0.73 8.19
N SER A 114 3.41 0.65 8.85
CA SER A 114 3.15 1.38 10.10
C SER A 114 3.95 0.86 11.31
N ILE A 115 4.41 -0.40 11.28
CA ILE A 115 5.09 -1.05 12.41
C ILE A 115 6.53 -0.55 12.56
N ASP A 116 7.21 -0.30 11.44
CA ASP A 116 8.64 0.06 11.45
C ASP A 116 8.93 1.44 12.05
N GLN A 117 7.94 2.32 12.17
CA GLN A 117 8.15 3.63 12.79
C GLN A 117 8.32 3.57 14.31
N GLN A 118 7.89 2.48 14.96
CA GLN A 118 7.83 2.41 16.42
C GLN A 118 9.04 1.71 17.06
N SER A 119 9.82 0.92 16.32
CA SER A 119 10.89 0.07 16.88
C SER A 119 12.29 0.69 16.83
N SER A 120 12.44 1.93 16.39
CA SER A 120 13.74 2.60 16.26
C SER A 120 14.25 3.28 17.54
N ASN A 121 14.11 2.62 18.70
CA ASN A 121 15.00 2.89 19.82
C ASN A 121 16.16 1.89 19.74
N PRO A 122 17.33 2.30 19.22
CA PRO A 122 18.51 1.47 19.30
C PRO A 122 18.88 1.35 20.79
N VAL A 123 18.57 0.21 21.40
CA VAL A 123 19.24 -0.19 22.64
C VAL A 123 20.70 -0.42 22.26
N GLY A 124 21.48 0.64 22.43
CA GLY A 124 22.91 0.66 22.16
C GLY A 124 23.61 -0.32 23.06
N ASN A 125 24.05 -1.44 22.49
CA ASN A 125 25.16 -2.18 23.04
C ASN A 125 26.43 -1.65 22.37
N ASN A 126 27.21 -0.91 23.16
CA ASN A 126 28.49 -0.35 22.77
C ASN A 126 29.46 -1.44 22.33
N GLY A 127 30.12 -1.21 21.18
CA GLY A 127 31.40 -1.85 20.88
C GLY A 127 31.61 -2.17 19.40
N GLY A 128 32.34 -1.31 18.69
CA GLY A 128 33.06 -1.75 17.49
C GLY A 128 32.97 -0.83 16.27
N THR A 129 33.82 0.20 16.29
CA THR A 129 34.59 0.76 15.16
C THR A 129 33.88 1.05 13.83
N ALA A 130 33.82 2.35 13.55
CA ALA A 130 33.29 3.02 12.38
C ALA A 130 33.76 2.46 11.01
N THR A 131 32.82 2.40 10.07
CA THR A 131 33.12 2.69 8.66
C THR A 131 31.94 3.47 8.06
N ARG A 132 32.15 4.77 7.88
CA ARG A 132 31.23 5.70 7.21
C ARG A 132 31.10 5.28 5.75
N THR A 133 29.87 5.04 5.27
CA THR A 133 29.59 5.07 3.83
C THR A 133 28.23 5.70 3.60
N GLY A 134 28.17 6.60 2.61
CA GLY A 134 27.19 7.68 2.49
C GLY A 134 25.75 7.23 2.30
N GLY A 135 24.86 7.87 3.06
CA GLY A 135 23.42 7.83 2.86
C GLY A 135 23.06 8.61 1.59
N GLY A 136 22.50 7.89 0.62
CA GLY A 136 21.82 8.48 -0.52
C GLY A 136 20.57 9.21 -0.05
N LYS A 137 20.61 10.54 -0.19
CA LYS A 137 19.48 11.45 0.02
C LYS A 137 18.39 11.11 -1.00
N GLN A 138 17.37 10.37 -0.58
CA GLN A 138 16.16 10.18 -1.37
C GLN A 138 15.36 11.49 -1.35
N ASN A 139 15.40 12.22 -2.48
CA ASN A 139 14.56 13.38 -2.72
C ASN A 139 13.15 12.93 -3.11
N SER A 140 12.28 12.76 -2.12
CA SER A 140 10.83 12.68 -2.33
C SER A 140 10.09 13.13 -1.06
N SER A 141 10.20 14.42 -0.68
CA SER A 141 9.47 14.91 0.51
C SER A 141 9.00 16.37 0.47
N LEU A 142 9.05 17.08 -0.66
CA LEU A 142 8.67 18.51 -0.64
C LEU A 142 7.16 18.77 -0.71
N ALA A 143 6.35 17.80 -1.19
CA ALA A 143 4.89 17.97 -1.30
C ALA A 143 4.12 17.50 -0.04
N ASN A 144 4.74 16.72 0.85
CA ASN A 144 4.04 16.13 2.01
C ASN A 144 4.09 16.98 3.28
N THR A 145 5.01 17.95 3.38
CA THR A 145 5.18 18.74 4.61
C THR A 145 4.00 19.69 4.87
N LYS A 146 3.43 20.28 3.80
CA LYS A 146 2.28 21.18 3.92
C LYS A 146 1.02 20.43 4.36
N THR A 147 0.80 19.24 3.80
CA THR A 147 -0.34 18.39 4.18
C THR A 147 -0.20 17.87 5.61
N ASP A 148 1.01 17.50 6.04
CA ASP A 148 1.25 17.03 7.41
C ASP A 148 1.02 18.12 8.46
N THR A 149 1.42 19.37 8.18
CA THR A 149 1.18 20.50 9.08
C THR A 149 -0.32 20.77 9.20
N ARG A 150 -1.04 20.89 8.08
CA ARG A 150 -2.49 21.12 8.08
C ARG A 150 -3.25 19.99 8.77
N LEU A 151 -2.80 18.75 8.64
CA LEU A 151 -3.43 17.61 9.30
C LEU A 151 -3.31 17.70 10.82
N LYS A 152 -2.15 18.13 11.34
CA LYS A 152 -1.94 18.33 12.78
C LYS A 152 -2.87 19.42 13.33
N ASP A 153 -2.93 20.56 12.65
CA ASP A 153 -3.80 21.68 13.03
C ASP A 153 -5.28 21.23 13.10
N LEU A 154 -5.74 20.46 12.11
CA LEU A 154 -7.11 19.91 12.09
C LEU A 154 -7.38 18.91 13.22
N ILE A 155 -6.39 18.10 13.60
CA ILE A 155 -6.54 17.15 14.71
C ILE A 155 -6.69 17.92 16.04
N GLU A 156 -5.91 18.98 16.25
CA GLU A 156 -6.03 19.84 17.44
C GLU A 156 -7.39 20.54 17.50
N ASP A 157 -7.86 21.10 16.37
CA ASP A 157 -9.19 21.70 16.26
C ASP A 157 -10.31 20.70 16.59
N LEU A 158 -10.22 19.48 16.05
CA LEU A 158 -11.19 18.42 16.33
C LEU A 158 -11.13 17.96 17.79
N GLN A 159 -9.94 17.83 18.39
CA GLN A 159 -9.78 17.50 19.80
C GLN A 159 -10.45 18.56 20.69
N GLN A 160 -10.25 19.84 20.37
CA GLN A 160 -10.82 20.93 21.14
C GLN A 160 -12.34 21.03 20.96
N ARG A 161 -12.84 20.87 19.73
CA ARG A 161 -14.27 20.90 19.42
C ARG A 161 -15.06 19.78 20.09
N TRP A 162 -14.49 18.57 20.13
CA TRP A 162 -15.17 17.36 20.59
C TRP A 162 -14.78 16.93 22.01
N LYS A 163 -14.08 17.79 22.75
CA LYS A 163 -13.74 17.57 24.17
C LYS A 163 -15.01 17.49 25.01
N CYS A 164 -15.18 16.39 25.74
CA CYS A 164 -16.40 16.10 26.48
C CYS A 164 -16.24 16.43 27.97
N ALA A 165 -16.78 17.55 28.42
CA ALA A 165 -16.77 17.95 29.84
C ALA A 165 -17.46 16.93 30.77
N THR A 166 -18.42 16.15 30.27
CA THR A 166 -19.15 15.14 31.08
C THR A 166 -18.29 13.92 31.40
N HIS A 167 -17.37 13.54 30.50
CA HIS A 167 -16.55 12.33 30.64
C HIS A 167 -15.08 12.63 30.99
N THR A 168 -14.69 13.90 31.05
CA THR A 168 -13.34 14.31 31.47
C THR A 168 -13.21 14.13 32.99
N LYS A 169 -12.91 12.91 33.46
CA LYS A 169 -12.61 12.60 34.87
C LYS A 169 -11.11 12.36 35.05
N GLY A 170 -10.31 13.41 34.88
CA GLY A 170 -8.86 13.38 35.03
C GLY A 170 -8.07 12.94 33.80
N THR A 171 -8.75 12.50 32.74
CA THR A 171 -8.17 12.29 31.40
C THR A 171 -9.06 12.96 30.36
N ASP A 172 -8.43 13.48 29.31
CA ASP A 172 -9.16 14.10 28.20
C ASP A 172 -10.00 13.03 27.48
N ALA A 173 -11.31 13.22 27.47
CA ALA A 173 -12.26 12.36 26.79
C ALA A 173 -12.91 13.12 25.63
N TYR A 174 -12.97 12.49 24.46
CA TYR A 174 -13.59 13.06 23.27
C TYR A 174 -14.90 12.32 22.96
N CYS A 175 -15.98 13.06 22.73
CA CYS A 175 -17.28 12.46 22.44
C CYS A 175 -18.03 13.20 21.35
N TYR A 176 -18.67 12.45 20.45
CA TYR A 176 -19.63 12.98 19.50
C TYR A 176 -21.00 13.00 20.15
N LYS A 177 -21.69 14.14 20.04
CA LYS A 177 -23.06 14.31 20.52
C LYS A 177 -23.91 14.86 19.38
N PRO A 178 -24.82 14.05 18.80
CA PRO A 178 -25.71 14.55 17.76
C PRO A 178 -26.63 15.65 18.33
N SER A 179 -26.95 16.65 17.51
CA SER A 179 -27.85 17.74 17.88
C SER A 179 -29.17 17.20 18.41
N GLY A 180 -29.51 17.55 19.66
CA GLY A 180 -30.71 17.06 20.35
C GLY A 180 -30.59 15.69 21.03
N GLY A 181 -29.47 14.98 20.88
CA GLY A 181 -29.23 13.70 21.54
C GLY A 181 -28.76 13.85 23.00
N GLY A 182 -29.30 13.05 23.92
CA GLY A 182 -28.82 12.96 25.31
C GLY A 182 -27.60 12.03 25.51
N VAL A 183 -27.18 11.36 24.44
CA VAL A 183 -26.18 10.29 24.45
C VAL A 183 -24.88 10.78 23.83
N CYS A 184 -23.75 10.34 24.40
CA CYS A 184 -22.41 10.61 23.89
C CYS A 184 -21.84 9.33 23.25
N PHE A 185 -21.19 9.48 22.11
CA PHE A 185 -20.45 8.40 21.46
C PHE A 185 -18.95 8.66 21.65
N PRO A 186 -18.18 7.75 22.25
CA PRO A 186 -16.75 7.94 22.45
C PRO A 186 -16.03 8.03 21.10
N ILE A 187 -15.12 9.00 20.99
CA ILE A 187 -14.27 9.18 19.82
C ILE A 187 -12.82 8.85 20.22
N SER A 188 -12.22 7.86 19.55
CA SER A 188 -10.80 7.56 19.75
C SER A 188 -9.91 8.56 18.99
N HIS A 189 -8.63 8.61 19.35
CA HIS A 189 -7.65 9.43 18.62
C HIS A 189 -7.55 9.02 17.13
N SER A 190 -7.68 7.72 16.83
CA SER A 190 -7.70 7.21 15.44
C SER A 190 -8.91 7.73 14.67
N ASN A 191 -10.07 7.82 15.33
CA ASN A 191 -11.29 8.37 14.74
C ASN A 191 -11.11 9.87 14.40
N LEU A 192 -10.51 10.67 15.29
CA LEU A 192 -10.23 12.09 15.04
C LEU A 192 -9.24 12.27 13.87
N ARG A 193 -8.21 11.42 13.79
CA ARG A 193 -7.25 11.45 12.68
C ARG A 193 -7.90 11.11 11.34
N PHE A 194 -8.76 10.08 11.31
CA PHE A 194 -9.53 9.73 10.12
C PHE A 194 -10.44 10.89 9.69
N TRP A 195 -11.14 11.50 10.63
CA TRP A 195 -11.99 12.66 10.37
C TRP A 195 -11.19 13.83 9.80
N ALA A 196 -10.02 14.14 10.36
CA ALA A 196 -9.14 15.18 9.82
C ALA A 196 -8.74 14.92 8.37
N LEU A 197 -8.48 13.66 7.98
CA LEU A 197 -8.19 13.28 6.60
C LEU A 197 -9.39 13.52 5.67
N GLU A 198 -10.60 13.14 6.09
CA GLU A 198 -11.83 13.41 5.33
C GLU A 198 -12.08 14.92 5.13
N ILE A 199 -11.70 15.77 6.10
CA ILE A 199 -11.76 17.24 5.96
C ILE A 199 -10.73 17.75 4.95
N VAL A 200 -9.50 17.22 4.98
CA VAL A 200 -8.46 17.59 4.00
C VAL A 200 -8.90 17.24 2.57
N GLU A 201 -9.59 16.12 2.40
CA GLU A 201 -10.16 15.67 1.13
C GLU A 201 -11.45 16.40 0.74
N GLY A 202 -12.00 17.25 1.62
CA GLY A 202 -13.23 18.02 1.37
C GLY A 202 -14.51 17.19 1.44
N LYS A 203 -14.46 16.03 2.10
CA LYS A 203 -15.59 15.09 2.25
C LYS A 203 -16.36 15.26 3.56
N ALA A 204 -15.75 15.91 4.55
CA ALA A 204 -16.33 16.19 5.85
C ALA A 204 -16.04 17.63 6.30
N THR A 205 -16.77 18.08 7.33
CA THR A 205 -16.54 19.36 8.02
C THR A 205 -16.10 19.10 9.46
N ILE A 206 -15.64 20.13 10.17
CA ILE A 206 -15.28 20.02 11.60
C ILE A 206 -16.52 19.71 12.46
N ASP A 207 -17.67 20.23 12.06
CA ASP A 207 -18.92 20.15 12.82
C ASP A 207 -19.73 18.88 12.51
N ASP A 208 -19.60 18.34 11.29
CA ASP A 208 -20.38 17.20 10.83
C ASP A 208 -19.56 15.93 10.79
N LYS A 209 -20.03 14.94 11.56
CA LYS A 209 -19.44 13.60 11.60
C LYS A 209 -19.44 12.98 10.20
N PRO A 210 -18.31 12.42 9.71
CA PRO A 210 -18.26 11.72 8.43
C PRO A 210 -19.21 10.53 8.44
N VAL A 211 -19.91 10.30 7.33
CA VAL A 211 -20.84 9.18 7.17
C VAL A 211 -20.11 7.83 7.30
N THR A 212 -18.85 7.78 6.89
CA THR A 212 -17.97 6.61 6.95
C THR A 212 -17.49 6.28 8.36
N LEU A 213 -17.57 7.22 9.30
CA LEU A 213 -17.10 7.00 10.66
C LEU A 213 -18.15 6.21 11.46
N GLN A 214 -17.87 4.95 11.78
CA GLN A 214 -18.74 4.13 12.62
C GLN A 214 -18.35 4.26 14.10
N PHE A 215 -19.35 4.35 14.97
CA PHE A 215 -19.18 4.29 16.43
C PHE A 215 -19.80 3.00 16.91
N HIS A 216 -19.02 2.18 17.61
CA HIS A 216 -19.47 0.83 17.96
C HIS A 216 -20.31 0.77 19.23
N ASP A 217 -20.23 1.76 20.13
CA ASP A 217 -21.04 1.76 21.35
C ASP A 217 -21.43 3.18 21.78
N ALA A 218 -22.68 3.34 22.21
CA ALA A 218 -23.11 4.53 22.92
C ALA A 218 -22.68 4.45 24.38
N TRP A 219 -22.06 5.50 24.91
CA TRP A 219 -21.94 5.63 26.37
C TRP A 219 -23.33 5.99 26.91
N SER A 220 -23.99 4.96 27.45
CA SER A 220 -25.12 5.13 28.34
C SER A 220 -24.67 6.03 29.48
N ARG A 221 -25.36 7.16 29.69
CA ARG A 221 -25.17 7.98 30.90
C ARG A 221 -25.36 7.02 32.08
N SER A 222 -24.27 6.60 32.71
CA SER A 222 -24.36 5.91 34.01
C SER A 222 -24.96 6.93 34.97
N ARG A 223 -26.30 6.91 35.09
CA ARG A 223 -26.94 7.33 36.33
C ARG A 223 -26.30 6.44 37.38
N SER A 224 -25.48 7.05 38.21
CA SER A 224 -24.95 6.45 39.41
C SER A 224 -26.13 6.15 40.35
N THR A 225 -26.91 5.12 40.01
CA THR A 225 -27.82 4.48 40.94
C THR A 225 -26.93 3.59 41.79
N VAL A 226 -26.77 3.99 43.05
CA VAL A 226 -26.07 3.23 44.09
C VAL A 226 -26.55 1.77 44.03
N GLN A 227 -25.70 0.87 43.53
CA GLN A 227 -25.98 -0.56 43.60
C GLN A 227 -25.69 -1.04 45.02
N PRO A 228 -26.61 -1.80 45.67
CA PRO A 228 -26.30 -2.49 46.92
C PRO A 228 -25.19 -3.51 46.69
N GLN A 229 -24.14 -3.40 47.50
CA GLN A 229 -23.00 -4.31 47.53
C GLN A 229 -23.47 -5.69 48.02
N LEU A 230 -23.52 -6.67 47.12
CA LEU A 230 -23.73 -8.08 47.46
C LEU A 230 -22.38 -8.79 47.34
N GLU A 231 -21.76 -9.07 48.48
CA GLU A 231 -20.54 -9.86 48.60
C GLU A 231 -20.81 -11.30 48.14
N VAL A 232 -20.00 -11.77 47.18
CA VAL A 232 -19.96 -13.17 46.78
C VAL A 232 -18.64 -13.77 47.28
N PRO A 233 -18.65 -14.93 47.99
CA PRO A 233 -17.44 -15.56 48.49
C PRO A 233 -16.53 -16.08 47.37
N GLN A 234 -15.23 -15.78 47.46
CA GLN A 234 -14.20 -16.35 46.59
C GLN A 234 -13.92 -17.81 46.95
N MET A 235 -14.08 -18.71 45.98
CA MET A 235 -13.69 -20.11 46.08
C MET A 235 -12.32 -20.29 45.38
N GLY A 236 -11.32 -20.72 46.13
CA GLY A 236 -9.93 -20.88 45.67
C GLY A 236 -9.71 -22.11 44.78
N TYR A 237 -8.88 -21.95 43.74
CA TYR A 237 -8.39 -23.04 42.90
C TYR A 237 -6.94 -23.39 43.25
N PRO A 238 -6.59 -24.68 43.39
CA PRO A 238 -5.21 -25.12 43.60
C PRO A 238 -4.51 -25.54 42.31
N GLY A 239 -3.23 -25.15 42.20
CA GLY A 239 -2.12 -26.00 41.73
C GLY A 239 -1.97 -26.29 40.23
N VAL A 240 -1.01 -25.61 39.59
CA VAL A 240 -0.44 -26.01 38.28
C VAL A 240 0.99 -26.54 38.50
N PRO A 241 1.37 -27.73 38.01
CA PRO A 241 2.73 -28.25 38.11
C PRO A 241 3.62 -27.77 36.95
N PRO A 242 4.97 -27.74 37.13
CA PRO A 242 5.88 -27.14 36.16
C PRO A 242 6.49 -28.16 35.18
N GLY A 243 6.67 -27.72 33.93
CA GLY A 243 7.92 -27.96 33.20
C GLY A 243 7.86 -28.88 31.99
N TYR A 244 8.10 -28.31 30.79
CA TYR A 244 8.82 -28.97 29.70
C TYR A 244 9.68 -27.94 28.94
N ARG A 245 11.00 -28.18 28.88
CA ARG A 245 11.96 -27.45 28.03
C ARG A 245 12.13 -28.23 26.72
N TYR A 246 12.14 -27.53 25.59
CA TYR A 246 12.52 -28.09 24.29
C TYR A 246 13.94 -27.63 23.87
N PRO A 247 14.69 -28.45 23.12
CA PRO A 247 16.07 -28.15 22.71
C PRO A 247 16.16 -27.29 21.43
N LEU A 248 17.15 -26.39 21.42
CA LEU A 248 17.56 -25.58 20.27
C LEU A 248 18.24 -26.43 19.18
N PHE A 249 17.85 -26.24 17.92
CA PHE A 249 18.61 -26.65 16.73
C PHE A 249 19.19 -25.41 16.02
N THR A 250 20.48 -25.43 15.73
CA THR A 250 21.15 -24.44 14.86
C THR A 250 21.68 -25.13 13.59
N PRO A 251 21.40 -24.64 12.36
CA PRO A 251 22.04 -25.16 11.16
C PRO A 251 23.34 -24.42 10.83
N SER A 252 24.35 -25.23 10.51
CA SER A 252 25.68 -24.87 10.02
C SER A 252 25.65 -24.29 8.60
N ARG A 253 26.57 -23.37 8.30
CA ARG A 253 26.68 -22.62 7.04
C ARG A 253 28.07 -22.81 6.41
N HIS A 254 28.16 -23.62 5.35
CA HIS A 254 29.22 -23.59 4.32
C HIS A 254 28.59 -23.02 3.04
N GLY A 255 29.22 -22.25 2.16
CA GLY A 255 30.62 -21.94 1.88
C GLY A 255 30.73 -21.86 0.35
N GLY A 256 30.77 -20.66 -0.26
CA GLY A 256 30.88 -20.52 -1.72
C GLY A 256 30.45 -19.16 -2.28
N GLN A 257 31.31 -18.13 -2.18
CA GLN A 257 31.02 -16.77 -2.69
C GLN A 257 31.92 -16.27 -3.84
N ASN A 258 32.99 -16.97 -4.23
CA ASN A 258 34.00 -16.33 -5.08
C ASN A 258 33.67 -16.24 -6.59
N VAL A 259 32.69 -17.00 -7.10
CA VAL A 259 32.37 -16.97 -8.54
C VAL A 259 31.37 -15.85 -8.92
N LYS A 260 30.58 -15.35 -7.96
CA LYS A 260 29.49 -14.39 -8.24
C LYS A 260 29.94 -12.93 -8.35
N ILE A 261 31.11 -12.59 -7.78
CA ILE A 261 31.66 -11.23 -7.83
C ILE A 261 32.16 -10.90 -9.23
N ILE A 262 32.75 -11.87 -9.93
CA ILE A 262 33.30 -11.67 -11.28
C ILE A 262 32.18 -11.38 -12.30
N LEU A 263 31.03 -12.06 -12.21
CA LEU A 263 29.87 -11.82 -13.09
C LEU A 263 29.21 -10.44 -12.87
N LEU A 264 29.21 -9.92 -11.65
CA LEU A 264 28.67 -8.59 -11.34
C LEU A 264 29.54 -7.46 -11.87
N ILE A 265 30.86 -7.62 -11.89
CA ILE A 265 31.78 -6.62 -12.45
C ILE A 265 31.59 -6.51 -13.97
N LEU A 266 31.45 -7.65 -14.66
CA LEU A 266 31.24 -7.68 -16.12
C LEU A 266 29.88 -7.07 -16.53
N PHE A 267 28.82 -7.32 -15.75
CA PHE A 267 27.50 -6.75 -16.04
C PHE A 267 27.46 -5.22 -15.87
N ASN A 268 28.10 -4.69 -14.82
CA ASN A 268 28.15 -3.24 -14.60
C ASN A 268 28.98 -2.50 -15.66
N LEU A 269 30.04 -3.12 -16.19
CA LEU A 269 30.80 -2.55 -17.32
C LEU A 269 29.97 -2.47 -18.61
N GLN A 270 29.08 -3.43 -18.86
CA GLN A 270 28.19 -3.44 -20.03
C GLN A 270 27.15 -2.31 -19.95
N VAL A 271 26.57 -2.07 -18.77
CA VAL A 271 25.58 -1.00 -18.56
C VAL A 271 26.23 0.39 -18.66
N ALA A 272 27.43 0.56 -18.12
CA ALA A 272 28.16 1.83 -18.20
C ALA A 272 28.49 2.21 -19.66
N ARG A 273 28.85 1.23 -20.51
CA ARG A 273 29.07 1.47 -21.94
C ARG A 273 27.81 1.92 -22.68
N HIS A 274 26.65 1.37 -22.34
CA HIS A 274 25.39 1.79 -22.95
C HIS A 274 24.97 3.20 -22.51
N LEU A 275 25.12 3.55 -21.24
CA LEU A 275 24.81 4.90 -20.76
C LEU A 275 25.71 5.97 -21.39
N HIS A 276 27.00 5.68 -21.58
CA HIS A 276 27.91 6.63 -22.22
C HIS A 276 27.55 6.88 -23.69
N LEU A 277 27.04 5.88 -24.41
CA LEU A 277 26.61 6.03 -25.80
C LEU A 277 25.37 6.92 -25.92
N VAL A 278 24.42 6.79 -24.97
CA VAL A 278 23.19 7.61 -24.94
C VAL A 278 23.51 9.07 -24.64
N VAL A 279 24.44 9.34 -23.71
CA VAL A 279 24.83 10.71 -23.34
C VAL A 279 25.62 11.41 -24.45
N VAL A 280 26.45 10.67 -25.20
CA VAL A 280 27.22 11.24 -26.32
C VAL A 280 26.32 11.61 -27.51
N CYS A 281 25.30 10.80 -27.82
CA CYS A 281 24.32 11.15 -28.86
C CYS A 281 23.51 12.42 -28.53
N GLN A 282 23.29 12.70 -27.24
CA GLN A 282 22.52 13.89 -26.81
C GLN A 282 23.31 15.20 -26.90
N ARG A 283 24.66 15.15 -26.91
CA ARG A 283 25.50 16.35 -26.91
C ARG A 283 25.87 16.88 -28.30
N HIS A 284 25.60 16.14 -29.38
CA HIS A 284 26.06 16.51 -30.73
C HIS A 284 24.99 17.04 -31.70
N LEU A 285 23.75 17.30 -31.25
CA LEU A 285 22.69 17.88 -32.09
C LEU A 285 22.11 19.17 -31.45
N PRO A 286 22.70 20.35 -31.69
CA PRO A 286 22.29 21.59 -31.02
C PRO A 286 21.17 22.37 -31.74
N THR A 287 20.56 21.85 -32.81
CA THR A 287 19.55 22.60 -33.57
C THR A 287 18.45 21.71 -34.12
N LEU A 288 17.49 21.35 -33.26
CA LEU A 288 16.14 21.00 -33.69
C LEU A 288 15.15 21.67 -32.74
N HIS A 289 14.32 22.53 -33.32
CA HIS A 289 13.22 23.22 -32.65
C HIS A 289 12.32 22.24 -31.89
N VAL A 290 11.85 22.72 -30.74
CA VAL A 290 10.88 22.07 -29.85
C VAL A 290 9.66 21.59 -30.66
N LEU A 291 9.55 20.28 -30.83
CA LEU A 291 8.30 19.61 -31.18
C LEU A 291 7.81 18.80 -29.96
N PRO A 292 6.51 18.79 -29.68
CA PRO A 292 5.95 18.10 -28.52
C PRO A 292 6.17 16.59 -28.60
N VAL A 293 6.52 15.98 -27.47
CA VAL A 293 6.91 14.56 -27.24
C VAL A 293 5.70 13.61 -27.38
N ARG A 294 4.91 13.75 -28.44
CA ARG A 294 3.78 12.86 -28.74
C ARG A 294 3.79 12.38 -30.19
N PHE A 295 4.92 12.02 -30.77
CA PHE A 295 4.93 11.36 -32.09
C PHE A 295 6.14 10.45 -32.39
N LEU A 296 6.86 9.94 -31.38
CA LEU A 296 8.00 9.02 -31.58
C LEU A 296 7.70 7.60 -31.09
N SER A 297 6.62 6.99 -31.58
CA SER A 297 6.41 5.55 -31.43
C SER A 297 5.95 4.84 -32.71
N THR A 298 6.00 5.50 -33.87
CA THR A 298 5.42 4.94 -35.10
C THR A 298 6.36 4.93 -36.30
N LEU A 299 7.68 4.98 -36.10
CA LEU A 299 8.63 4.92 -37.21
C LEU A 299 9.85 4.07 -36.85
N LEU A 300 9.66 2.75 -36.81
CA LEU A 300 10.74 1.77 -36.98
C LEU A 300 10.19 0.36 -37.26
N ILE A 301 9.30 0.22 -38.26
CA ILE A 301 9.13 -1.04 -39.00
C ILE A 301 8.82 -0.70 -40.47
N GLY A 302 9.85 -0.71 -41.32
CA GLY A 302 9.69 -1.15 -42.72
C GLY A 302 9.79 -2.68 -42.72
N THR A 303 9.08 -3.47 -43.51
CA THR A 303 8.74 -3.46 -44.95
C THR A 303 7.72 -4.62 -45.19
N PRO A 304 7.46 -5.14 -46.42
CA PRO A 304 6.76 -4.58 -47.58
C PRO A 304 5.46 -5.36 -47.97
N GLN A 305 4.65 -4.73 -48.83
CA GLN A 305 3.68 -5.24 -49.83
C GLN A 305 3.14 -6.69 -49.75
N THR A 306 1.81 -6.89 -49.77
CA THR A 306 1.01 -7.37 -50.94
C THR A 306 -0.47 -7.65 -50.61
N LEU A 307 -1.35 -6.98 -51.36
CA LEU A 307 -2.61 -7.43 -52.00
C LEU A 307 -3.76 -8.15 -51.24
N THR A 308 -4.92 -7.46 -51.33
CA THR A 308 -6.25 -7.93 -51.80
C THR A 308 -7.29 -8.54 -50.85
N SER A 309 -8.53 -8.13 -51.15
CA SER A 309 -9.87 -8.66 -50.77
C SER A 309 -10.44 -8.08 -49.46
N SER A 310 -11.35 -7.11 -49.54
CA SER A 310 -12.79 -7.28 -49.78
C SER A 310 -13.51 -7.92 -48.58
N LEU A 311 -14.21 -7.09 -47.80
CA LEU A 311 -15.54 -7.36 -47.28
C LEU A 311 -16.10 -6.10 -46.64
N GLY A 312 -17.18 -5.59 -47.22
CA GLY A 312 -17.90 -4.43 -46.72
C GLY A 312 -18.69 -4.76 -45.46
N PHE A 313 -18.77 -3.78 -44.56
CA PHE A 313 -19.82 -3.71 -43.55
C PHE A 313 -20.24 -2.25 -43.39
N HIS A 314 -21.53 -2.03 -43.61
CA HIS A 314 -22.25 -0.79 -43.34
C HIS A 314 -22.11 -0.40 -41.86
N PHE A 315 -21.70 0.84 -41.58
CA PHE A 315 -21.95 1.49 -40.30
C PHE A 315 -23.03 2.55 -40.48
N SER A 316 -24.13 2.35 -39.77
CA SER A 316 -25.26 3.24 -39.64
C SER A 316 -24.90 4.44 -38.77
N THR A 317 -25.13 5.63 -39.32
CA THR A 317 -25.67 6.86 -38.71
C THR A 317 -26.59 6.53 -37.50
N THR A 318 -26.70 7.26 -36.38
CA THR A 318 -26.42 8.66 -36.03
C THR A 318 -26.49 8.74 -34.48
N MET A 319 -25.58 9.47 -33.82
CA MET A 319 -25.71 9.80 -32.40
C MET A 319 -26.65 10.99 -32.20
N HIS A 320 -27.72 10.78 -31.46
CA HIS A 320 -28.58 11.82 -30.93
C HIS A 320 -28.19 12.11 -29.47
N GLU A 321 -28.08 13.41 -29.16
CA GLU A 321 -28.62 14.00 -27.93
C GLU A 321 -27.79 13.99 -26.63
N VAL A 322 -27.05 15.08 -26.40
CA VAL A 322 -26.95 15.70 -25.07
C VAL A 322 -27.07 17.22 -25.24
N ALA A 323 -28.28 17.72 -25.00
CA ALA A 323 -28.58 19.15 -24.99
C ALA A 323 -28.10 19.81 -23.69
N ARG A 324 -27.64 21.05 -23.85
CA ARG A 324 -27.10 21.95 -22.83
C ARG A 324 -28.17 22.40 -21.86
N THR A 325 -27.85 22.39 -20.57
CA THR A 325 -28.54 23.21 -19.56
C THR A 325 -27.57 24.29 -19.07
N ILE A 326 -27.58 25.45 -19.75
CA ILE A 326 -27.03 26.68 -19.17
C ILE A 326 -28.22 27.44 -18.61
N LYS A 327 -28.32 27.43 -17.27
CA LYS A 327 -29.31 28.19 -16.52
C LYS A 327 -28.84 29.65 -16.47
N VAL A 328 -29.62 30.52 -17.11
CA VAL A 328 -29.51 31.98 -17.05
C VAL A 328 -29.83 32.42 -15.61
N MET A 329 -28.92 33.20 -15.00
CA MET A 329 -29.21 34.01 -13.81
C MET A 329 -29.57 35.43 -14.28
N PRO A 330 -30.65 36.05 -13.78
CA PRO A 330 -30.88 37.46 -13.98
C PRO A 330 -30.12 38.31 -12.95
N SER A 331 -29.61 39.41 -13.49
CA SER A 331 -29.11 40.63 -12.87
C SER A 331 -29.94 41.10 -11.67
N LEU A 332 -29.25 41.55 -10.62
CA LEU A 332 -29.81 42.28 -9.49
C LEU A 332 -29.26 43.71 -9.57
N ASP A 333 -30.06 44.60 -10.13
CA ASP A 333 -29.93 46.05 -9.99
C ASP A 333 -31.18 46.58 -9.27
N ASP A 334 -30.92 47.41 -8.26
CA ASP A 334 -31.71 48.51 -7.70
C ASP A 334 -33.19 48.33 -7.30
N ALA A 335 -33.41 48.32 -5.97
CA ALA A 335 -34.31 49.23 -5.24
C ALA A 335 -34.17 49.06 -3.71
#